data_AF-A0A820D4C7-F1
#
_entry.id   AF-A0A820D4C7-F1
#
_cell.length_a   1.000
_cell.length_b   1.000
_cell.length_c   1.000
_cell.angle_alpha   90.00
_cell.angle_beta   90.00
_cell.angle_gamma   90.00
#
_symmetry.space_group_name_H-M   'P 1'
#
loop_
_entity.id
_entity.type
_entity.pdbx_description
1 polymer ?
#
loop_
_entity_poly.entity_id
_entity_poly.type
_entity_poly.pdbx_seq_one_letter_code
_entity_poly.pdbx_strand_id
1 'polypeptide(L)'
;MYICYITGLLIIPCWQVNKYQLPFACATTVILEQLRQLMKTHSFVRENAGKILSQPNKSTDTLLSSEFSHFNQYLYFLYAPTLIFRDVYPRTSTIRWNVVFKMFGQFLTCGFLVYHILAYSWMPVFARCFTETELTLKSAITSIFDLMLPGVLIIIL
;
A
#
# COMPACT_ATOMS: atom_id res chain seq x y z
N MET A 1 -16.93 12.53 -13.92
CA MET A 1 -16.32 11.19 -14.08
C MET A 1 -15.23 10.91 -13.04
N TYR A 2 -14.18 11.72 -12.92
CA TYR A 2 -13.10 11.50 -11.94
C TYR A 2 -13.57 11.42 -10.47
N ILE A 3 -14.43 12.34 -10.03
CA ILE A 3 -14.97 12.35 -8.66
C ILE A 3 -15.79 11.07 -8.38
N CYS A 4 -16.62 10.64 -9.33
CA CYS A 4 -17.39 9.40 -9.21
C CYS A 4 -16.49 8.16 -9.12
N TYR A 5 -15.35 8.16 -9.81
CA TYR A 5 -14.37 7.08 -9.71
C TYR A 5 -13.74 7.02 -8.32
N ILE A 6 -13.31 8.16 -7.77
CA ILE A 6 -12.73 8.22 -6.41
C ILE A 6 -13.74 7.77 -5.36
N THR A 7 -14.98 8.26 -5.43
CA THR A 7 -16.01 7.88 -4.46
C THR A 7 -16.34 6.40 -4.55
N GLY A 8 -16.44 5.84 -5.77
CA GLY A 8 -16.60 4.39 -5.96
C GLY A 8 -15.44 3.59 -5.35
N LEU A 9 -14.20 4.01 -5.62
CA LEU A 9 -12.99 3.34 -5.15
C LEU A 9 -12.83 3.38 -3.62
N LEU A 10 -13.41 4.38 -2.95
CA LEU A 10 -13.43 4.45 -1.48
C LEU A 10 -14.57 3.63 -0.85
N ILE A 11 -15.77 3.68 -1.44
CA ILE A 11 -16.98 3.08 -0.84
C ILE A 11 -16.98 1.55 -0.98
N ILE A 12 -16.61 1.04 -2.16
CA ILE A 12 -16.63 -0.40 -2.48
C ILE A 12 -15.77 -1.24 -1.50
N PRO A 13 -14.48 -0.95 -1.28
CA PRO A 13 -13.63 -1.75 -0.41
C PRO A 13 -14.03 -1.63 1.07
N CYS A 14 -14.45 -0.45 1.53
CA CYS A 14 -14.95 -0.26 2.88
C CYS A 14 -16.20 -1.10 3.15
N TRP A 15 -17.13 -1.14 2.18
CA TRP A 15 -18.30 -1.99 2.25
C TRP A 15 -17.93 -3.48 2.25
N GLN A 16 -16.96 -3.88 1.41
CA GLN A 16 -16.48 -5.26 1.33
C GLN A 16 -15.83 -5.73 2.65
N VAL A 17 -14.99 -4.91 3.26
CA VAL A 17 -14.35 -5.22 4.56
C VAL A 17 -15.40 -5.45 5.64
N ASN A 18 -16.43 -4.60 5.72
CA ASN A 18 -17.48 -4.72 6.72
C ASN A 18 -18.42 -5.91 6.46
N LYS A 19 -18.75 -6.19 5.19
CA LYS A 19 -19.65 -7.30 4.82
C LYS A 19 -19.01 -8.67 5.07
N TYR A 20 -17.74 -8.84 4.72
CA TYR A 20 -17.04 -10.12 4.85
C TYR A 20 -16.27 -10.27 6.17
N GLN A 21 -16.31 -9.28 7.07
CA GLN A 21 -15.63 -9.29 8.37
C GLN A 21 -14.18 -9.78 8.25
N LEU A 22 -13.45 -9.18 7.31
CA LEU A 22 -12.09 -9.62 7.00
C LEU A 22 -11.18 -9.51 8.24
N PRO A 23 -10.27 -10.48 8.45
CA PRO A 23 -9.27 -10.37 9.50
C PRO A 23 -8.48 -9.07 9.38
N PHE A 24 -8.06 -8.53 10.53
CA PHE A 24 -7.39 -7.23 10.62
C PHE A 24 -6.27 -7.05 9.58
N ALA A 25 -5.37 -8.04 9.42
CA ALA A 25 -4.26 -7.98 8.47
C ALA A 25 -4.71 -7.91 6.99
N CYS A 26 -5.78 -8.62 6.62
CA CYS A 26 -6.31 -8.58 5.27
C CYS A 26 -7.02 -7.25 5.00
N ALA A 27 -7.77 -6.74 5.98
CA ALA A 27 -8.45 -5.46 5.87
C ALA A 27 -7.44 -4.30 5.68
N THR A 28 -6.36 -4.26 6.46
CA THR A 28 -5.31 -3.24 6.30
C THR A 28 -4.64 -3.33 4.93
N THR A 29 -4.35 -4.54 4.44
CA THR A 29 -3.76 -4.74 3.10
C THR A 29 -4.69 -4.20 2.00
N VAL A 30 -5.98 -4.49 2.07
CA VAL A 30 -6.97 -3.95 1.11
C VAL A 30 -6.99 -2.43 1.17
N ILE A 31 -7.10 -1.83 2.35
CA ILE A 31 -7.18 -0.36 2.50
C ILE A 31 -5.91 0.32 1.97
N LEU A 32 -4.72 -0.22 2.28
CA LEU A 32 -3.44 0.31 1.80
C LEU A 32 -3.33 0.24 0.28
N GLU A 33 -3.80 -0.86 -0.33
CA GLU A 33 -3.85 -1.00 -1.79
C GLU A 33 -4.80 0.05 -2.41
N GLN A 34 -5.94 0.33 -1.79
CA GLN A 34 -6.89 1.35 -2.28
C GLN A 34 -6.30 2.76 -2.17
N LEU A 35 -5.62 3.08 -1.07
CA LEU A 35 -4.89 4.34 -0.93
C LEU A 35 -3.81 4.48 -2.01
N ARG A 36 -3.07 3.41 -2.32
CA ARG A 36 -2.09 3.39 -3.40
C ARG A 36 -2.73 3.70 -4.75
N GLN A 37 -3.85 3.07 -5.06
CA GLN A 37 -4.58 3.28 -6.32
C GLN A 37 -5.12 4.71 -6.44
N LEU A 38 -5.63 5.27 -5.35
CA LEU A 38 -6.13 6.64 -5.29
C LEU A 38 -5.00 7.66 -5.56
N MET A 39 -3.86 7.51 -4.89
CA MET A 39 -2.70 8.38 -5.11
C MET A 39 -2.20 8.32 -6.56
N LYS A 40 -2.11 7.12 -7.14
CA LYS A 40 -1.65 6.93 -8.52
C LYS A 40 -2.63 7.54 -9.54
N THR A 41 -3.93 7.31 -9.37
CA THR A 41 -4.94 7.90 -10.26
C THR A 41 -4.90 9.42 -10.19
N HIS A 42 -4.79 10.00 -8.99
CA HIS A 42 -4.67 11.43 -8.81
C HIS A 42 -3.43 12.00 -9.52
N SER A 43 -2.27 11.35 -9.38
CA SER A 43 -1.06 11.79 -10.09
C SER A 43 -1.20 11.71 -11.60
N PHE A 44 -1.85 10.67 -12.13
CA PHE A 44 -2.05 10.49 -13.57
C PHE A 44 -2.95 11.59 -14.16
N VAL A 45 -4.09 11.85 -13.51
CA VAL A 45 -5.04 12.88 -13.96
C VAL A 45 -4.40 14.26 -13.93
N ARG A 46 -3.65 14.59 -12.86
CA ARG A 46 -2.98 15.89 -12.72
C ARG A 46 -1.95 16.13 -13.83
N GLU A 47 -1.12 15.12 -14.12
CA GLU A 47 -0.06 15.23 -15.14
C GLU A 47 -0.64 15.36 -16.55
N ASN A 48 -1.67 14.56 -16.88
CA ASN A 48 -2.28 14.60 -18.21
C ASN A 48 -3.17 15.82 -18.42
N ALA A 49 -3.89 16.29 -17.40
CA ALA A 49 -4.68 17.51 -17.47
C ALA A 49 -3.79 18.72 -17.81
N GLY A 50 -2.60 18.81 -17.19
CA GLY A 50 -1.63 19.86 -17.50
C GLY A 50 -1.14 19.81 -18.96
N LYS A 51 -0.87 18.60 -19.49
CA LYS A 51 -0.40 18.42 -20.88
C LYS A 51 -1.47 18.77 -21.91
N ILE A 52 -2.71 18.33 -21.70
CA ILE A 52 -3.84 18.59 -22.60
C ILE A 52 -4.14 20.09 -22.65
N LEU A 53 -4.14 20.77 -21.50
CA LEU A 53 -4.35 22.21 -21.45
C LEU A 53 -3.25 23.00 -22.19
N SER A 54 -2.03 22.46 -22.26
CA SER A 54 -0.88 23.11 -22.90
C SER A 54 -0.77 22.82 -24.40
N GLN A 55 -1.50 21.84 -24.95
CA GLN A 55 -1.36 21.40 -26.35
C GLN A 55 -2.74 21.15 -27.01
N PRO A 56 -3.42 22.22 -27.51
CA PRO A 56 -4.79 22.11 -28.04
C PRO A 56 -4.90 21.46 -29.44
N ASN A 57 -3.83 21.36 -30.23
CA ASN A 57 -3.90 21.02 -31.66
C ASN A 57 -3.08 19.76 -32.03
N LYS A 58 -3.51 18.57 -31.60
CA LYS A 58 -2.94 17.28 -32.08
C LYS A 58 -3.88 16.58 -33.06
N SER A 59 -3.36 16.12 -34.19
CA SER A 59 -4.11 15.47 -35.27
C SER A 59 -4.54 14.04 -34.92
N THR A 60 -5.70 13.62 -35.43
CA THR A 60 -6.43 12.38 -35.08
C THR A 60 -5.60 11.09 -35.13
N ASP A 61 -4.70 10.94 -36.11
CA ASP A 61 -3.86 9.74 -36.25
C ASP A 61 -2.71 9.68 -35.22
N THR A 62 -2.23 10.85 -34.77
CA THR A 62 -1.24 10.93 -33.69
C THR A 62 -1.88 10.68 -32.33
N LEU A 63 -3.20 10.89 -32.18
CA LEU A 63 -3.92 10.62 -30.94
C LEU A 63 -4.07 9.13 -30.68
N LEU A 64 -4.47 8.34 -31.69
CA LEU A 64 -4.68 6.89 -31.53
C LEU A 64 -3.38 6.12 -31.21
N SER A 65 -2.27 6.51 -31.84
CA SER A 65 -0.94 5.95 -31.55
C SER A 65 -0.40 6.41 -30.18
N SER A 66 -0.72 7.64 -29.76
CA SER A 66 -0.43 8.15 -28.41
C SER A 66 -1.22 7.39 -27.35
N GLU A 67 -2.52 7.15 -27.56
CA GLU A 67 -3.42 6.49 -26.60
C GLU A 67 -2.99 5.06 -26.27
N PHE A 68 -2.62 4.26 -27.27
CA PHE A 68 -2.10 2.89 -27.04
C PHE A 68 -0.77 2.87 -26.29
N SER A 69 0.13 3.81 -26.61
CA SER A 69 1.39 3.97 -25.88
C SER A 69 1.15 4.39 -24.42
N HIS A 70 0.18 5.28 -24.19
CA HIS A 70 -0.21 5.74 -22.86
C HIS A 70 -0.81 4.63 -22.00
N PHE A 71 -1.57 3.69 -22.57
CA PHE A 71 -2.12 2.58 -21.79
C PHE A 71 -1.03 1.66 -21.24
N ASN A 72 -0.05 1.28 -22.06
CA ASN A 72 1.07 0.44 -21.61
C ASN A 72 1.94 1.16 -20.56
N GLN A 73 2.17 2.46 -20.74
CA GLN A 73 2.87 3.30 -19.75
C GLN A 73 2.10 3.41 -18.43
N TYR A 74 0.78 3.57 -18.49
CA TYR A 74 -0.08 3.60 -17.31
C TYR A 74 -0.08 2.25 -16.57
N LEU A 75 -0.16 1.14 -17.29
CA LEU A 75 -0.07 -0.20 -16.72
C LEU A 75 1.28 -0.42 -16.04
N TYR A 76 2.38 0.02 -16.67
CA TYR A 76 3.70 0.00 -16.02
C TYR A 76 3.73 0.88 -14.75
N PHE A 77 3.20 2.10 -14.81
CA PHE A 77 3.11 3.00 -13.65
C PHE A 77 2.31 2.39 -12.49
N LEU A 78 1.29 1.59 -12.80
CA LEU A 78 0.48 0.90 -11.79
C LEU A 78 1.31 -0.04 -10.90
N TYR A 79 2.35 -0.66 -11.45
CA TYR A 79 3.25 -1.56 -10.72
C TYR A 79 4.58 -0.90 -10.32
N ALA A 80 4.94 0.23 -10.92
CA ALA A 80 6.14 0.97 -10.54
C ALA A 80 6.09 1.41 -9.07
N PRO A 81 7.22 1.37 -8.33
CA PRO A 81 7.30 1.79 -6.93
C PRO A 81 7.38 3.32 -6.80
N THR A 82 6.53 4.04 -7.53
CA THR A 82 6.47 5.51 -7.55
C THR A 82 5.04 5.99 -7.54
N LEU A 83 4.78 7.12 -6.89
CA LEU A 83 3.47 7.77 -6.85
C LEU A 83 3.28 8.84 -7.93
N ILE A 84 4.36 9.23 -8.61
CA ILE A 84 4.35 10.30 -9.63
C ILE A 84 4.35 9.68 -11.02
N PHE A 85 3.32 9.97 -11.82
CA PHE A 85 3.23 9.55 -13.22
C PHE A 85 4.25 10.30 -14.10
N ARG A 86 4.94 9.57 -14.99
CA ARG A 86 5.85 10.10 -16.01
C ARG A 86 5.73 9.26 -17.29
N ASP A 87 5.91 9.89 -18.44
CA ASP A 87 5.84 9.18 -19.73
C ASP A 87 7.02 8.20 -19.91
N VAL A 88 8.20 8.58 -19.41
CA VAL A 88 9.43 7.78 -19.47
C VAL A 88 10.06 7.69 -18.09
N TYR A 89 10.21 6.47 -17.59
CA TYR A 89 10.95 6.18 -16.35
C TYR A 89 12.37 5.70 -16.68
N PRO A 90 13.38 6.03 -15.85
CA PRO A 90 14.69 5.43 -15.97
C PRO A 90 14.61 3.91 -15.78
N ARG A 91 15.25 3.15 -16.68
CA ARG A 91 15.25 1.68 -16.68
C ARG A 91 16.67 1.15 -16.61
N THR A 92 16.85 0.02 -15.92
CA THR A 92 18.10 -0.73 -15.95
C THR A 92 18.17 -1.57 -17.23
N SER A 93 19.37 -1.81 -17.75
CA SER A 93 19.58 -2.59 -18.99
C SER A 93 19.28 -4.09 -18.82
N THR A 94 19.44 -4.62 -17.61
CA THR A 94 19.24 -6.03 -17.30
C THR A 94 18.52 -6.22 -15.97
N ILE A 95 17.82 -7.34 -15.83
CA ILE A 95 17.14 -7.75 -14.59
C ILE A 95 18.06 -8.71 -13.83
N ARG A 96 18.49 -8.31 -12.64
CA ARG A 96 19.32 -9.14 -11.75
C ARG A 96 18.44 -10.07 -10.91
N TRP A 97 18.01 -11.19 -11.49
CA TRP A 97 17.10 -12.15 -10.84
C TRP A 97 17.57 -12.66 -9.48
N ASN A 98 18.88 -12.88 -9.30
CA ASN A 98 19.43 -13.28 -8.00
C ASN A 98 19.09 -12.25 -6.89
N VAL A 99 19.18 -10.95 -7.19
CA VAL A 99 18.80 -9.89 -6.24
C VAL A 99 17.31 -9.93 -5.96
N VAL A 100 16.47 -10.14 -6.97
CA VAL A 100 15.01 -10.22 -6.80
C VAL A 100 14.64 -11.37 -5.86
N PHE A 101 15.19 -12.56 -6.07
CA PHE A 101 14.94 -13.71 -5.20
C PHE A 101 15.48 -13.49 -3.78
N LYS A 102 16.66 -12.87 -3.63
CA LYS A 102 17.20 -12.54 -2.31
C LYS A 102 16.30 -11.56 -1.54
N MET A 103 15.83 -10.51 -2.20
CA MET A 103 14.92 -9.52 -1.60
C MET A 103 13.55 -10.12 -1.28
N PHE A 104 13.03 -10.97 -2.17
CA PHE A 104 11.78 -11.69 -1.94
C PHE A 104 11.88 -12.65 -0.75
N GLY A 105 12.99 -13.40 -0.65
CA GLY A 105 13.27 -14.24 0.52
C GLY A 105 13.37 -13.43 1.81
N GLN A 106 14.05 -12.28 1.77
CA GLN A 106 14.13 -11.37 2.92
C GLN A 106 12.74 -10.84 3.33
N PHE A 107 11.88 -10.50 2.37
CA PHE A 107 10.49 -10.08 2.64
C PHE A 107 9.69 -11.18 3.34
N LEU A 108 9.78 -12.43 2.88
CA LEU A 108 9.10 -13.57 3.54
C LEU A 108 9.64 -13.81 4.96
N THR A 109 10.95 -13.75 5.15
CA THR A 109 11.58 -13.89 6.47
C THR A 109 11.16 -12.78 7.42
N CYS A 110 11.09 -11.53 6.93
CA CYS A 110 10.55 -10.39 7.68
C CYS A 110 9.10 -10.67 8.10
N GLY A 111 8.23 -11.07 7.18
CA GLY A 111 6.83 -11.42 7.50
C GLY A 111 6.71 -12.52 8.56
N PHE A 112 7.53 -13.57 8.48
CA PHE A 112 7.55 -14.64 9.49
C PHE A 112 8.03 -14.14 10.85
N LEU A 113 9.03 -13.26 10.86
CA LEU A 113 9.56 -12.66 12.08
C LEU A 113 8.54 -11.74 12.76
N VAL A 114 7.79 -10.92 12.00
CA VAL A 114 6.66 -10.15 12.55
C VAL A 114 5.63 -11.08 13.19
N TYR A 115 5.24 -12.15 12.49
CA TYR A 115 4.31 -13.13 13.05
C TYR A 115 4.82 -13.73 14.36
N HIS A 116 6.10 -14.09 14.43
CA HIS A 116 6.71 -14.64 15.63
C HIS A 116 6.71 -13.62 16.79
N ILE A 117 7.10 -12.37 16.55
CA ILE A 117 7.05 -11.32 17.59
C ILE A 117 5.63 -11.13 18.11
N LEU A 118 4.64 -11.05 17.23
CA LEU A 118 3.25 -10.87 17.61
C LEU A 118 2.75 -12.05 18.46
N ALA A 119 3.03 -13.28 18.02
CA ALA A 119 2.59 -14.49 18.70
C ALA A 119 3.24 -14.70 20.07
N TYR A 120 4.54 -14.39 20.22
CA TYR A 120 5.28 -14.69 21.45
C TYR A 120 5.38 -13.51 22.41
N SER A 121 5.48 -12.27 21.92
CA SER A 121 5.63 -11.09 22.79
C SER A 121 4.31 -10.38 23.03
N TRP A 122 3.52 -10.15 21.98
CA TRP A 122 2.31 -9.33 22.11
C TRP A 122 1.13 -10.12 22.68
N MET A 123 0.85 -11.32 22.16
CA MET A 123 -0.26 -12.15 22.64
C MET A 123 -0.28 -12.39 24.16
N PRO A 124 0.83 -12.71 24.87
CA PRO A 124 0.77 -12.90 26.31
C PRO A 124 0.48 -11.59 27.07
N VAL A 125 0.99 -10.44 26.60
CA VAL A 125 0.70 -9.15 27.22
C VAL A 125 -0.78 -8.79 27.03
N PHE A 126 -1.32 -8.98 25.82
CA PHE A 126 -2.74 -8.77 25.56
C PHE A 126 -3.62 -9.75 26.36
N ALA A 127 -3.26 -11.03 26.44
CA ALA A 127 -3.99 -12.01 27.23
C ALA A 127 -4.08 -11.61 28.72
N ARG A 128 -2.99 -11.07 29.29
CA ARG A 128 -3.00 -10.51 30.65
C ARG A 128 -3.97 -9.32 30.77
N CYS A 129 -3.90 -8.36 29.86
CA CYS A 129 -4.79 -7.19 29.85
C CYS A 129 -6.28 -7.55 29.71
N PHE A 130 -6.62 -8.59 28.93
CA PHE A 130 -8.01 -9.02 28.76
C PHE A 130 -8.54 -9.87 29.92
N THR A 131 -7.65 -10.48 30.71
CA THR A 131 -8.03 -11.31 31.85
C THR A 131 -8.23 -10.49 33.12
N GLU A 132 -7.51 -9.37 33.27
CA GLU A 132 -7.70 -8.45 34.40
C GLU A 132 -9.01 -7.66 34.25
N THR A 133 -9.93 -7.81 35.21
CA THR A 133 -11.25 -7.14 35.20
C THR A 133 -11.19 -5.64 35.46
N GLU A 134 -10.10 -5.14 36.08
CA GLU A 134 -9.88 -3.72 36.35
C GLU A 134 -8.47 -3.30 35.87
N LEU A 135 -8.42 -2.48 34.82
CA LEU A 135 -7.17 -1.93 34.30
C LEU A 135 -6.65 -0.86 35.26
N THR A 136 -5.78 -1.26 36.18
CA THR A 136 -5.07 -0.33 37.06
C THR A 136 -3.99 0.40 36.26
N LEU A 137 -3.78 1.70 36.51
CA LEU A 137 -2.74 2.52 35.84
C LEU A 137 -1.35 1.88 35.90
N LYS A 138 -1.01 1.22 37.01
CA LYS A 138 0.25 0.48 37.15
C LYS A 138 0.38 -0.66 36.14
N SER A 139 -0.67 -1.48 35.99
CA SER A 139 -0.72 -2.59 35.02
C SER A 139 -0.61 -2.05 33.59
N ALA A 140 -1.30 -0.94 33.28
CA ALA A 140 -1.21 -0.28 31.98
C ALA A 140 0.21 0.21 31.65
N ILE A 141 0.87 0.87 32.60
CA ILE A 141 2.25 1.36 32.42
C ILE A 141 3.21 0.19 32.20
N THR A 142 3.12 -0.88 33.00
CA THR A 142 3.95 -2.08 32.83
C THR A 142 3.73 -2.72 31.46
N SER A 143 2.48 -2.88 31.02
CA SER A 143 2.18 -3.43 29.69
C SER A 143 2.73 -2.56 28.55
N ILE A 144 2.71 -1.23 28.68
CA ILE A 144 3.32 -0.33 27.68
C ILE A 144 4.83 -0.54 27.60
N PHE A 145 5.52 -0.64 28.74
CA PHE A 145 6.95 -0.93 28.77
C PHE A 145 7.28 -2.31 28.18
N ASP A 146 6.49 -3.33 28.50
CA ASP A 146 6.65 -4.69 27.96
C ASP A 146 6.43 -4.74 26.43
N LEU A 147 5.56 -3.88 25.89
CA LEU A 147 5.28 -3.77 24.45
C LEU A 147 6.25 -2.86 23.68
N MET A 148 7.01 -1.99 24.36
CA MET A 148 7.91 -1.03 23.70
C MET A 148 8.98 -1.72 22.86
N LEU A 149 9.72 -2.66 23.43
CA LEU A 149 10.81 -3.36 22.72
C LEU A 149 10.32 -4.13 21.49
N PRO A 150 9.29 -5.00 21.59
CA PRO A 150 8.78 -5.69 20.41
C PRO A 150 8.11 -4.72 19.41
N GLY A 151 7.53 -3.61 19.87
CA GLY A 151 6.97 -2.58 19.00
C GLY A 151 8.02 -1.85 18.16
N VAL A 152 9.14 -1.44 18.78
CA VAL A 152 10.26 -0.82 18.04
C VAL A 152 10.87 -1.81 17.05
N LEU A 153 11.00 -3.09 17.41
CA LEU A 153 11.52 -4.12 16.51
C LEU A 153 10.66 -4.28 15.26
N ILE A 154 9.32 -4.26 15.39
CA ILE A 154 8.40 -4.32 14.24
C ILE A 154 8.50 -3.08 13.36
N ILE A 155 8.73 -1.89 13.93
CA ILE A 155 8.88 -0.65 13.15
C ILE A 155 10.17 -0.64 12.33
N ILE A 156 11.24 -1.23 12.86
CA ILE A 156 12.54 -1.30 12.18
C ILE A 156 12.54 -2.32 11.04
N LEU A 157 11.73 -3.37 11.16
CA LEU A 157 11.68 -4.51 10.25
C LEU A 157 10.88 -4.20 8.97
#